data_AF-A0A087UA69-F1
#
_entry.id   AF-A0A087UA69-F1
#
_cell.length_a   1.000
_cell.length_b   1.000
_cell.length_c   1.000
_cell.angle_alpha   90.00
_cell.angle_beta   90.00
_cell.angle_gamma   90.00
#
_symmetry.space_group_name_H-M   'P 1'
#
loop_
_entity.id
_entity.type
_entity.pdbx_description
1 polymer ?
#
loop_
_entity_poly.entity_id
_entity_poly.type
_entity_poly.pdbx_seq_one_letter_code
_entity_poly.pdbx_strand_id
1 'polypeptide(L)' 'MLDWIGRFLTWRWVKTSWNNIECQYRQSKIGLPQGSAISPILFSIYVNDLVKRLKEVGDIQVSMFADDLVI' A
#
# COMPACT_ATOMS: atom_id res chain seq x y z
N MET A 1 -17.06 -0.36 -9.52
CA MET A 1 -16.19 -0.55 -8.34
C MET A 1 -14.70 -0.49 -8.70
N LEU A 2 -14.20 -1.28 -9.66
CA LEU A 2 -12.80 -1.22 -10.08
C LEU A 2 -12.35 0.17 -10.61
N ASP A 3 -13.21 0.86 -11.37
CA ASP A 3 -12.91 2.24 -11.83
C ASP A 3 -12.66 3.19 -10.66
N TRP A 4 -13.45 3.07 -9.58
CA TRP A 4 -13.28 3.90 -8.38
C TRP A 4 -11.93 3.62 -7.69
N ILE A 5 -11.55 2.34 -7.57
CA ILE A 5 -10.23 1.95 -7.03
C ILE A 5 -9.10 2.45 -7.94
N GLY A 6 -9.25 2.31 -9.26
CA GLY A 6 -8.29 2.82 -10.23
C GLY A 6 -8.07 4.33 -10.11
N ARG A 7 -9.15 5.11 -9.97
CA ARG A 7 -9.09 6.56 -9.73
C ARG A 7 -8.45 6.91 -8.39
N PHE A 8 -8.78 6.15 -7.34
CA PHE A 8 -8.17 6.29 -6.02
C PHE A 8 -6.65 6.10 -6.06
N LEU A 9 -6.13 5.21 -6.92
CA LEU A 9 -4.70 4.93 -7.03
C LEU A 9 -3.93 5.95 -7.91
N THR A 10 -4.55 6.47 -8.98
CA THR A 10 -3.86 7.19 -10.06
C THR A 10 -3.86 8.72 -9.94
N TRP A 11 -4.91 9.33 -9.39
CA TRP A 11 -5.10 10.79 -9.37
C TRP A 11 -4.85 11.42 -8.01
N ARG A 12 -3.80 10.97 -7.31
CA ARG A 12 -3.48 11.44 -5.96
C ARG A 12 -2.52 12.62 -5.99
N TRP A 13 -2.96 13.73 -5.41
CA TRP A 13 -2.14 14.91 -5.14
C TRP A 13 -1.95 15.06 -3.64
N VAL A 14 -0.72 15.32 -3.23
CA VAL A 14 -0.34 15.48 -1.83
C VAL A 14 0.41 16.79 -1.65
N LYS A 15 0.25 17.41 -0.49
CA LYS A 15 1.09 18.51 -0.01
C LYS A 15 1.40 18.29 1.47
N THR A 16 2.51 18.83 1.92
CA THR A 16 2.89 18.83 3.32
C THR A 16 2.65 20.23 3.88
N SER A 17 2.14 20.31 5.10
CA SER A 17 1.97 21.55 5.86
C SER A 17 2.67 21.40 7.20
N TRP A 18 3.44 22.41 7.60
CA TRP A 18 4.16 22.45 8.87
C TRP A 18 4.31 23.90 9.34
N ASN A 19 3.98 24.19 10.61
CA ASN A 19 4.08 25.54 11.18
C ASN A 19 3.47 26.65 10.32
N ASN A 20 2.25 26.44 9.81
CA ASN A 20 1.54 27.35 8.89
C ASN A 20 2.23 27.60 7.54
N ILE A 21 3.27 26.83 7.20
CA ILE A 21 3.94 26.85 5.91
C ILE A 21 3.48 25.62 5.11
N GLU A 22 2.97 25.85 3.91
CA GLU A 22 2.54 24.79 3.00
C GLU A 22 3.49 24.65 1.82
N CYS A 23 3.82 23.41 1.45
CA CYS A 23 4.53 23.13 0.22
C CYS A 23 3.58 23.11 -0.98
N GLN A 24 4.15 23.25 -2.19
CA GLN A 24 3.42 23.03 -3.43
C GLN A 24 2.89 21.60 -3.53
N TYR A 25 1.74 21.44 -4.19
CA TYR A 25 1.18 20.13 -4.49
C TYR A 25 2.14 19.31 -5.36
N ARG A 26 2.24 18.02 -5.03
CA ARG A 26 2.96 17.03 -5.83
C ARG A 26 2.06 15.85 -6.12
N GLN A 27 2.14 15.32 -7.33
CA GLN A 27 1.41 14.11 -7.69
C GLN A 27 2.13 12.88 -7.10
N SER A 28 1.41 12.07 -6.33
CA SER A 28 1.89 10.79 -5.82
C SER A 28 1.50 9.69 -6.80
N LYS A 29 2.50 9.16 -7.53
CA LYS A 29 2.30 8.13 -8.58
C LYS A 29 2.49 6.71 -8.07
N ILE A 30 3.00 6.53 -6.85
CA ILE A 30 3.40 5.24 -6.29
C ILE A 30 2.79 5.10 -4.90
N GLY A 31 2.43 3.87 -4.54
CA GLY A 31 1.95 3.50 -3.22
C GLY A 31 0.48 3.82 -2.97
N LEU A 32 0.10 3.71 -1.70
CA LEU A 32 -1.25 3.93 -1.20
C LEU A 32 -1.25 5.13 -0.26
N PRO A 33 -2.34 5.93 -0.19
CA PRO A 33 -2.42 7.05 0.75
C PRO A 33 -2.52 6.55 2.20
N GLN A 34 -1.48 6.79 2.98
CA GLN A 34 -1.46 6.46 4.40
C GLN A 34 -2.55 7.25 5.16
N GLY A 35 -3.24 6.58 6.07
CA GLY A 35 -4.40 7.13 6.80
C GLY A 35 -5.75 6.92 6.11
N SER A 36 -5.79 6.39 4.88
CA SER A 36 -7.05 5.99 4.25
C SER A 36 -7.52 4.62 4.74
N ALA A 37 -8.81 4.49 5.03
CA ALA A 37 -9.42 3.24 5.49
C ALA A 37 -9.27 2.08 4.49
N ILE A 38 -9.21 2.34 3.19
CA ILE A 38 -9.09 1.28 2.17
C ILE A 38 -7.64 0.84 1.91
N SER A 39 -6.66 1.67 2.29
CA SER A 39 -5.25 1.39 1.98
C SER A 39 -4.72 0.10 2.64
N PRO A 40 -5.00 -0.22 3.92
CA PRO A 40 -4.59 -1.50 4.52
C PRO A 40 -5.16 -2.72 3.79
N ILE A 41 -6.40 -2.62 3.29
CA ILE A 41 -7.06 -3.70 2.55
C ILE A 41 -6.39 -3.89 1.19
N LEU A 42 -6.16 -2.80 0.46
CA LEU A 42 -5.48 -2.85 -0.85
C LEU A 42 -4.04 -3.37 -0.72
N PHE A 43 -3.35 -3.00 0.35
CA PHE A 43 -2.03 -3.53 0.66
C PHE A 43 -2.07 -5.04 0.94
N SER A 44 -3.01 -5.50 1.78
CA SER A 44 -3.18 -6.92 2.08
C SER A 44 -3.46 -7.75 0.82
N ILE A 45 -4.29 -7.23 -0.09
CA ILE A 45 -4.54 -7.86 -1.40
C ILE A 45 -3.26 -7.92 -2.24
N TYR A 46 -2.47 -6.85 -2.25
CA TYR A 46 -1.24 -6.76 -3.04
C TYR A 46 -0.17 -7.77 -2.60
N VAL A 47 -0.07 -8.07 -1.30
CA VAL A 47 0.96 -8.99 -0.76
C VAL A 47 0.45 -10.43 -0.58
N ASN A 48 -0.81 -10.71 -0.85
CA ASN A 48 -1.46 -11.98 -0.50
C ASN A 48 -0.86 -13.20 -1.21
N ASP A 49 -0.24 -13.03 -2.38
CA ASP A 49 0.41 -14.11 -3.12
C ASP A 49 1.81 -14.44 -2.60
N LEU A 50 2.40 -13.60 -1.74
CA LEU A 50 3.76 -13.76 -1.22
C LEU A 50 3.94 -15.09 -0.46
N VAL A 51 2.98 -15.48 0.40
CA VAL A 51 3.02 -16.75 1.14
C VAL A 51 3.08 -17.94 0.19
N LYS A 52 2.28 -17.90 -0.88
CA LYS A 52 2.26 -18.97 -1.89
C LYS A 52 3.61 -19.06 -2.60
N ARG A 53 4.18 -17.91 -2.98
CA ARG A 53 5.50 -17.85 -3.64
C ARG A 53 6.63 -18.37 -2.73
N LEU A 54 6.58 -18.07 -1.43
CA LEU A 54 7.59 -18.56 -0.49
C LEU A 54 7.53 -20.09 -0.33
N LYS A 55 6.33 -20.67 -0.29
CA LYS A 55 6.13 -22.13 -0.26
C LYS A 55 6.55 -22.85 -1.55
N GLU A 56 6.66 -22.14 -2.67
CA GLU A 56 7.20 -22.69 -3.92
C GLU A 56 8.73 -22.92 -3.83
N VAL A 57 9.43 -22.24 -2.92
CA VAL A 57 10.90 -22.36 -2.74
C VAL A 57 11.27 -23.58 -1.87
N GLY A 58 10.40 -24.00 -0.97
CA GLY A 58 10.62 -25.15 -0.08
C GLY A 58 9.56 -25.26 1.02
N ASP A 59 9.77 -26.20 1.94
CA ASP A 59 8.91 -26.35 3.12
C ASP A 59 9.28 -25.31 4.19
N ILE A 60 8.75 -24.10 4.01
CA ILE A 60 9.03 -22.92 4.82
C ILE A 60 7.78 -22.55 5.63
N GLN A 61 7.94 -22.36 6.95
CA GLN A 61 6.91 -21.77 7.78
C GLN A 61 6.96 -20.25 7.62
N VAL A 62 5.81 -19.62 7.35
CA VAL A 62 5.75 -18.18 7.12
C VAL A 62 4.62 -17.59 7.93
N SER A 63 4.90 -16.50 8.63
CA SER A 63 3.91 -15.65 9.30
C SER A 63 4.04 -14.23 8.77
N MET A 64 2.91 -13.60 8.46
CA MET A 64 2.86 -12.23 7.95
C MET A 64 1.86 -11.40 8.73
N PHE A 65 2.22 -10.16 9.03
CA PHE A 65 1.34 -9.17 9.63
C PHE A 65 1.68 -7.79 9.07
N ALA A 66 0.74 -7.16 8.36
CA ALA A 66 1.02 -5.95 7.58
C ALA A 66 2.27 -6.17 6.69
N ASP A 67 3.29 -5.31 6.78
CA ASP A 67 4.57 -5.45 6.08
C ASP A 67 5.60 -6.36 6.79
N ASP A 68 5.34 -6.74 8.05
CA ASP A 68 6.19 -7.68 8.78
C ASP A 68 6.04 -9.10 8.26
N LEU A 69 7.17 -9.78 8.09
CA LEU A 69 7.25 -11.15 7.62
C LEU A 69 8.32 -11.92 8.42
N VAL A 70 7.94 -13.10 8.91
CA VAL A 70 8.80 -14.04 9.63
C VAL A 70 8.80 -15.37 8.89
N ILE A 71 10.01 -15.90 8.67
CA ILE A 71 10.31 -17.19 8.02
C ILE A 71 11.06 -18.06 9.04
#